data_AF-A0A931E0U2-F1
#
_entry.id   AF-A0A931E0U2-F1
#
_cell.length_a   1.000
_cell.length_b   1.000
_cell.length_c   1.000
_cell.angle_alpha   90.00
_cell.angle_beta   90.00
_cell.angle_gamma   90.00
#
_symmetry.space_group_name_H-M   'P 1'
#
loop_
_entity.id
_entity.type
_entity.pdbx_description
1 polymer ?
#
loop_
_entity_poly.entity_id
_entity_poly.type
_entity_poly.pdbx_seq_one_letter_code
_entity_poly.pdbx_strand_id
1 'polypeptide(L)'
;MASRTRTRLTVEQRRAEILDTAASIFDAAPFNEISTTQIATQCGISQGLIFHYFESKAGLYAAVLEQRFAHLRASIAQCTEGLPPNTPARETLKAAVGVYLDYIAQRPAAWVAETRGNDIPAEALFVRIDQRDRSVSQLRELLSGAMGHPRAEFAVTGFFGFVDAICVDWADAGCPVDKRHALIETALGALEGALGDWG
;
A
#
# COMPACT_ATOMS: atom_id res chain seq x y z
N MET A 1 38.70 -20.38 20.87
CA MET A 1 37.61 -20.16 19.89
C MET A 1 36.72 -19.06 20.44
N ALA A 2 36.78 -17.85 19.87
CA ALA A 2 36.02 -16.70 20.37
C ALA A 2 34.53 -16.89 20.07
N SER A 3 33.72 -16.96 21.12
CA SER A 3 32.26 -16.91 21.04
C SER A 3 31.85 -15.57 20.42
N ARG A 4 31.20 -15.62 19.25
CA ARG A 4 30.51 -14.44 18.69
C ARG A 4 29.36 -14.12 19.64
N THR A 5 29.55 -13.12 20.49
CA THR A 5 28.48 -12.53 21.31
C THR A 5 27.37 -12.08 20.36
N ARG A 6 26.30 -12.86 20.27
CA ARG A 6 25.09 -12.52 19.50
C ARG A 6 24.50 -11.29 20.17
N THR A 7 24.78 -10.11 19.62
CA THR A 7 24.29 -8.83 20.13
C THR A 7 22.78 -8.91 20.29
N ARG A 8 22.28 -8.61 21.49
CA ARG A 8 20.85 -8.71 21.79
C ARG A 8 20.14 -7.63 20.98
N LEU A 9 19.29 -8.04 20.03
CA LEU A 9 18.48 -7.09 19.26
C LEU A 9 17.63 -6.23 20.20
N THR A 10 17.43 -4.97 19.85
CA THR A 10 16.46 -4.11 20.54
C THR A 10 15.04 -4.63 20.29
N VAL A 11 14.09 -4.12 21.07
CA VAL A 11 12.67 -4.47 20.94
C VAL A 11 12.16 -4.14 19.53
N GLU A 12 12.59 -3.01 18.99
CA GLU A 12 12.23 -2.50 17.66
C GLU A 12 12.85 -3.34 16.55
N GLN A 13 14.14 -3.69 16.68
CA GLN A 13 14.83 -4.55 15.72
C GLN A 13 14.19 -5.93 15.65
N ARG A 14 13.80 -6.50 16.80
CA ARG A 14 13.11 -7.79 16.85
C ARG A 14 11.73 -7.70 16.20
N ARG A 15 10.98 -6.62 16.48
CA ARG A 15 9.67 -6.39 15.88
C ARG A 15 9.76 -6.29 14.35
N ALA A 16 10.76 -5.57 13.84
CA ALA A 16 11.01 -5.44 12.40
C ALA A 16 11.36 -6.79 11.75
N GLU A 17 12.25 -7.58 12.37
CA GLU A 17 12.61 -8.93 11.87
C GLU A 17 11.38 -9.85 11.74
N ILE A 18 10.47 -9.80 12.72
CA ILE A 18 9.23 -10.58 12.66
C ILE A 18 8.33 -10.09 11.52
N LEU A 19 8.19 -8.77 11.35
CA LEU A 19 7.39 -8.18 10.29
C LEU A 19 7.92 -8.55 8.90
N ASP A 20 9.21 -8.43 8.65
CA ASP A 20 9.80 -8.71 7.34
C ASP A 20 9.66 -10.20 6.97
N THR A 21 9.84 -11.08 7.96
CA THR A 21 9.63 -12.53 7.77
C THR A 21 8.16 -12.85 7.51
N ALA A 22 7.25 -12.26 8.31
CA ALA A 22 5.81 -12.46 8.14
C ALA A 22 5.33 -11.94 6.78
N ALA A 23 5.82 -10.78 6.32
CA ALA A 23 5.49 -10.21 5.02
C ALA A 23 5.83 -11.18 3.89
N SER A 24 7.01 -11.79 3.92
CA SER A 24 7.44 -12.77 2.92
C SER A 24 6.54 -14.02 2.91
N ILE A 25 6.09 -14.47 4.08
CA ILE A 25 5.18 -15.62 4.20
C ILE A 25 3.77 -15.27 3.69
N PHE A 26 3.27 -14.07 4.02
CA PHE A 26 1.97 -13.59 3.54
C PHE A 26 1.92 -13.33 2.02
N ASP A 27 3.07 -13.13 1.37
CA ASP A 27 3.13 -13.06 -0.10
C ASP A 27 3.06 -14.45 -0.76
N ALA A 28 3.39 -15.51 -0.03
CA ALA A 28 3.47 -16.87 -0.56
C ALA A 28 2.16 -17.67 -0.46
N ALA A 29 1.27 -17.31 0.48
CA ALA A 29 0.03 -18.05 0.72
C ALA A 29 -1.11 -17.15 1.25
N PRO A 30 -2.38 -17.54 1.03
CA PRO A 30 -3.53 -16.84 1.60
C PRO A 30 -3.46 -16.75 3.13
N PHE A 31 -4.03 -15.69 3.69
CA PHE A 31 -4.05 -15.43 5.13
C PHE A 31 -4.47 -16.68 5.92
N ASN A 32 -5.56 -17.36 5.54
CA ASN A 32 -6.11 -18.50 6.27
C ASN A 32 -5.20 -19.74 6.30
N GLU A 33 -4.29 -19.90 5.35
CA GLU A 33 -3.39 -21.06 5.25
C GLU A 33 -2.11 -20.90 6.09
N ILE A 34 -1.80 -19.68 6.53
CA ILE A 34 -0.57 -19.38 7.25
C ILE A 34 -0.71 -19.64 8.76
N SER A 35 0.25 -20.32 9.38
CA SER A 35 0.26 -20.51 10.84
C SER A 35 1.28 -19.59 11.53
N THR A 36 0.95 -19.05 12.71
CA THR A 36 1.93 -18.27 13.50
C THR A 36 3.06 -19.14 14.03
N THR A 37 2.85 -20.46 14.16
CA THR A 37 3.91 -21.42 14.47
C THR A 37 4.95 -21.47 13.35
N GLN A 38 4.53 -21.55 12.07
CA GLN A 38 5.44 -21.49 10.92
C GLN A 38 6.24 -20.19 10.90
N ILE A 39 5.58 -19.04 11.12
CA ILE A 39 6.26 -17.74 11.19
C ILE A 39 7.31 -17.74 12.32
N ALA A 40 6.95 -18.24 13.50
CA ALA A 40 7.86 -18.28 14.65
C ALA A 40 9.08 -19.17 14.37
N THR A 41 8.87 -20.32 13.75
CA THR A 41 9.94 -21.23 13.33
C THR A 41 10.88 -20.56 12.33
N GLN A 42 10.35 -19.85 11.34
CA GLN A 42 11.16 -19.17 10.33
C GLN A 42 11.96 -17.98 10.91
N CYS A 43 11.39 -17.28 11.90
CA CYS A 43 12.08 -16.24 12.67
C CYS A 43 13.07 -16.78 13.72
N GLY A 44 13.05 -18.08 14.02
CA GLY A 44 13.84 -18.67 15.12
C GLY A 44 13.45 -18.17 16.51
N ILE A 45 12.17 -17.92 16.75
CA ILE A 45 11.61 -17.42 18.02
C ILE A 45 10.49 -18.33 18.54
N SER A 46 10.04 -18.09 19.78
CA SER A 46 8.83 -18.74 20.29
C SER A 46 7.58 -18.12 19.70
N GLN A 47 6.53 -18.92 19.50
CA GLN A 47 5.22 -18.43 19.06
C GLN A 47 4.63 -17.40 20.03
N GLY A 48 4.87 -17.58 21.34
CA GLY A 48 4.46 -16.61 22.36
C GLY A 48 5.06 -15.21 22.16
N LEU A 49 6.25 -15.12 21.56
CA LEU A 49 6.86 -13.83 21.27
C LEU A 49 6.12 -13.08 20.14
N ILE A 50 5.56 -13.79 19.14
CA ILE A 50 4.71 -13.16 18.13
C ILE A 50 3.48 -12.54 18.78
N PHE A 51 2.77 -13.31 19.60
CA PHE A 51 1.58 -12.82 20.29
C PHE A 51 1.89 -11.68 21.26
N HIS A 52 3.07 -11.65 21.86
CA HIS A 52 3.51 -10.53 22.69
C HIS A 52 3.63 -9.22 21.89
N TYR A 53 4.12 -9.26 20.64
CA TYR A 53 4.32 -8.06 19.81
C TYR A 53 3.09 -7.62 19.03
N PHE A 54 2.23 -8.56 18.63
CA PHE A 54 1.17 -8.31 17.65
C PHE A 54 -0.22 -8.75 18.10
N GLU A 55 -0.34 -9.30 19.31
CA GLU A 55 -1.58 -9.75 19.98
C GLU A 55 -2.27 -10.95 19.31
N SER A 56 -2.35 -10.97 17.98
CA SER A 56 -3.00 -12.01 17.19
C SER A 56 -2.32 -12.18 15.81
N LYS A 57 -2.67 -13.24 15.08
CA LYS A 57 -2.27 -13.42 13.67
C LYS A 57 -2.82 -12.30 12.79
N ALA A 58 -4.04 -11.84 13.08
CA ALA A 58 -4.68 -10.74 12.38
C ALA A 58 -3.98 -9.40 12.66
N GLY A 59 -3.57 -9.15 13.91
CA GLY A 59 -2.76 -7.99 14.29
C GLY A 59 -1.38 -7.99 13.62
N LEU A 60 -0.75 -9.17 13.50
CA LEU A 60 0.50 -9.30 12.73
C LEU A 60 0.29 -8.97 11.24
N TYR A 61 -0.78 -9.50 10.63
CA TYR A 61 -1.10 -9.21 9.23
C TYR A 61 -1.42 -7.73 9.00
N ALA A 62 -2.20 -7.11 9.89
CA ALA A 62 -2.48 -5.67 9.85
C ALA A 62 -1.20 -4.84 9.95
N ALA A 63 -0.26 -5.22 10.83
CA ALA A 63 1.02 -4.53 10.97
C ALA A 63 1.91 -4.67 9.72
N VAL A 64 1.85 -5.81 9.01
CA VAL A 64 2.50 -6.00 7.71
C VAL A 64 1.89 -5.07 6.64
N LEU A 65 0.56 -4.95 6.60
CA LEU A 65 -0.10 -4.03 5.67
C LEU A 65 0.22 -2.57 5.96
N GLU A 66 0.27 -2.16 7.23
CA GLU A 66 0.66 -0.78 7.59
C GLU A 66 2.10 -0.48 7.16
N GLN A 67 3.05 -1.41 7.36
CA GLN A 67 4.43 -1.25 6.89
C GLN A 67 4.48 -1.07 5.37
N ARG A 68 3.73 -1.89 4.64
CA ARG A 68 3.58 -1.83 3.18
C ARG A 68 3.04 -0.47 2.71
N PHE A 69 1.95 0.00 3.29
CA PHE A 69 1.36 1.29 2.95
C PHE A 69 2.23 2.47 3.39
N ALA A 70 2.96 2.37 4.50
CA ALA A 70 3.95 3.36 4.90
C ALA A 70 5.09 3.46 3.88
N HIS A 71 5.62 2.33 3.39
CA HIS A 71 6.65 2.31 2.34
C HIS A 71 6.14 2.92 1.03
N LEU A 72 4.91 2.58 0.61
CA LEU A 72 4.30 3.16 -0.58
C LEU A 72 4.13 4.69 -0.45
N ARG A 73 3.58 5.16 0.68
CA ARG A 73 3.45 6.60 0.95
C ARG A 73 4.79 7.32 0.91
N ALA A 74 5.82 6.74 1.53
CA ALA A 74 7.16 7.32 1.51
C ALA A 74 7.73 7.40 0.09
N SER A 75 7.49 6.38 -0.74
CA SER A 75 7.94 6.34 -2.14
C SER A 75 7.22 7.40 -2.99
N ILE A 76 5.91 7.57 -2.80
CA ILE A 76 5.13 8.61 -3.47
C ILE A 76 5.62 9.99 -3.03
N ALA A 77 5.75 10.23 -1.73
CA ALA A 77 6.22 11.50 -1.18
C ALA A 77 7.60 11.87 -1.72
N GLN A 78 8.56 10.95 -1.67
CA GLN A 78 9.91 11.14 -2.21
C GLN A 78 9.87 11.50 -3.71
N CYS A 79 9.02 10.83 -4.48
CA CYS A 79 8.88 11.12 -5.91
C CYS A 79 8.31 12.52 -6.14
N THR A 80 7.25 12.90 -5.43
CA THR A 80 6.59 14.19 -5.60
C THR A 80 7.40 15.36 -5.04
N GLU A 81 8.13 15.18 -3.95
CA GLU A 81 9.05 16.18 -3.38
C GLU A 81 10.26 16.44 -4.30
N GLY A 82 10.64 15.45 -5.12
CA GLY A 82 11.70 15.58 -6.11
C GLY A 82 11.29 16.34 -7.38
N LEU A 83 10.01 16.70 -7.54
CA LEU A 83 9.53 17.45 -8.69
C LEU A 83 9.89 18.94 -8.59
N PRO A 84 10.02 19.65 -9.73
CA PRO A 84 10.24 21.09 -9.72
C PRO A 84 9.18 21.85 -8.89
N PRO A 85 9.55 22.97 -8.24
CA PRO A 85 8.57 23.84 -7.61
C PRO A 85 7.48 24.28 -8.60
N ASN A 86 6.23 24.38 -8.14
CA ASN A 86 5.07 24.73 -8.95
C ASN A 86 4.78 23.74 -10.11
N THR A 87 5.21 22.48 -9.98
CA THR A 87 4.76 21.42 -10.91
C THR A 87 3.22 21.35 -10.88
N PRO A 88 2.55 21.33 -12.04
CA PRO A 88 1.09 21.19 -12.10
C PRO A 88 0.58 19.98 -11.31
N ALA A 89 -0.61 20.10 -10.74
CA ALA A 89 -1.25 19.02 -10.01
C ALA A 89 -1.38 17.77 -10.88
N ARG A 90 -1.66 17.92 -12.18
CA ARG A 90 -1.79 16.81 -13.12
C ARG A 90 -0.51 16.03 -13.30
N GLU A 91 0.62 16.71 -13.45
CA GLU A 91 1.92 16.05 -13.58
C GLU A 91 2.38 15.44 -12.25
N THR A 92 2.05 16.08 -11.12
CA THR A 92 2.31 15.52 -9.78
C THR A 92 1.52 14.24 -9.55
N LEU A 93 0.22 14.22 -9.87
CA LEU A 93 -0.61 13.03 -9.75
C LEU A 93 -0.16 11.94 -10.71
N LYS A 94 0.23 12.29 -11.94
CA LYS A 94 0.79 11.34 -12.91
C LYS A 94 2.03 10.63 -12.37
N ALA A 95 2.95 11.37 -11.74
CA ALA A 95 4.13 10.81 -11.10
C ALA A 95 3.75 9.87 -9.93
N ALA A 96 2.83 10.31 -9.07
CA ALA A 96 2.34 9.52 -7.94
C ALA A 96 1.66 8.20 -8.39
N VAL A 97 0.80 8.26 -9.42
CA VAL A 97 0.20 7.07 -10.02
C VAL A 97 1.29 6.16 -10.59
N GLY A 98 2.31 6.70 -11.26
CA GLY A 98 3.45 5.93 -11.73
C GLY A 98 4.11 5.09 -10.63
N VAL A 99 4.44 5.71 -9.49
CA VAL A 99 5.03 5.02 -8.33
C VAL A 99 4.09 3.94 -7.79
N TYR A 100 2.80 4.24 -7.72
CA TYR A 100 1.79 3.28 -7.28
C TYR A 100 1.72 2.04 -8.18
N LEU A 101 1.81 2.22 -9.51
CA LEU A 101 1.86 1.10 -10.46
C LEU A 101 3.14 0.29 -10.37
N ASP A 102 4.29 0.93 -10.11
CA ASP A 102 5.55 0.21 -9.85
C ASP A 102 5.48 -0.63 -8.59
N TYR A 103 4.83 -0.11 -7.55
CA TYR A 103 4.60 -0.84 -6.32
C TYR A 103 3.71 -2.08 -6.53
N ILE A 104 2.62 -1.94 -7.29
CA ILE A 104 1.74 -3.07 -7.64
C ILE A 104 2.49 -4.12 -8.48
N ALA A 105 3.26 -3.68 -9.48
CA ALA A 105 3.99 -4.58 -10.39
C ALA A 105 5.06 -5.43 -9.68
N GLN A 106 5.54 -5.02 -8.49
CA GLN A 106 6.46 -5.83 -7.69
C GLN A 106 5.78 -7.10 -7.12
N ARG A 107 4.47 -7.05 -6.83
CA ARG A 107 3.72 -8.15 -6.21
C ARG A 107 2.26 -8.19 -6.70
N PRO A 108 1.99 -8.44 -7.99
CA PRO A 108 0.65 -8.32 -8.55
C PRO A 108 -0.37 -9.28 -7.91
N ALA A 109 0.00 -10.56 -7.73
CA ALA A 109 -0.89 -11.55 -7.12
C ALA A 109 -1.23 -11.20 -5.66
N ALA A 110 -0.24 -10.74 -4.88
CA ALA A 110 -0.46 -10.32 -3.50
C ALA A 110 -1.38 -9.10 -3.45
N TRP A 111 -1.18 -8.11 -4.34
CA TRP A 111 -2.04 -6.93 -4.45
C TRP A 111 -3.50 -7.29 -4.75
N VAL A 112 -3.73 -8.21 -5.71
CA VAL A 112 -5.08 -8.69 -6.04
C VAL A 112 -5.72 -9.40 -4.84
N ALA A 113 -5.01 -10.32 -4.18
CA ALA A 113 -5.51 -11.03 -3.01
C ALA A 113 -5.82 -10.08 -1.84
N GLU A 114 -4.97 -9.10 -1.63
CA GLU A 114 -5.12 -8.03 -0.65
C GLU A 114 -6.35 -7.13 -0.90
N THR A 115 -6.77 -6.98 -2.16
CA THR A 115 -7.84 -6.03 -2.54
C THR A 115 -9.18 -6.71 -2.80
N ARG A 116 -9.19 -7.88 -3.46
CA ARG A 116 -10.39 -8.69 -3.75
C ARG A 116 -10.68 -9.76 -2.70
N GLY A 117 -9.71 -10.09 -1.85
CA GLY A 117 -9.82 -11.23 -0.94
C GLY A 117 -10.98 -11.11 0.05
N ASN A 118 -11.82 -12.14 0.11
CA ASN A 118 -12.95 -12.21 1.04
C ASN A 118 -12.53 -12.55 2.49
N ASP A 119 -11.24 -12.86 2.72
CA ASP A 119 -10.71 -13.38 3.99
C ASP A 119 -9.78 -12.38 4.71
N ILE A 120 -9.99 -11.08 4.51
CA ILE A 120 -9.20 -10.04 5.19
C ILE A 120 -9.74 -9.87 6.62
N PRO A 121 -8.90 -10.01 7.66
CA PRO A 121 -9.36 -9.83 9.04
C PRO A 121 -9.73 -8.36 9.32
N ALA A 122 -10.59 -8.13 10.31
CA ALA A 122 -11.10 -6.79 10.64
C ALA A 122 -9.99 -5.78 10.94
N GLU A 123 -8.92 -6.20 11.63
CA GLU A 123 -7.75 -5.39 11.93
C GLU A 123 -7.08 -4.85 10.66
N ALA A 124 -7.02 -5.65 9.59
CA ALA A 124 -6.49 -5.24 8.30
C ALA A 124 -7.45 -4.33 7.52
N LEU A 125 -8.76 -4.47 7.73
CA LEU A 125 -9.75 -3.54 7.14
C LEU A 125 -9.57 -2.13 7.71
N PHE A 126 -9.32 -1.97 9.01
CA PHE A 126 -9.08 -0.66 9.62
C PHE A 126 -7.83 0.02 9.04
N VAL A 127 -6.75 -0.73 8.82
CA VAL A 127 -5.53 -0.22 8.17
C VAL A 127 -5.83 0.28 6.75
N ARG A 128 -6.66 -0.44 5.99
CA ARG A 128 -7.07 -0.01 4.64
C ARG A 128 -7.93 1.25 4.65
N ILE A 129 -8.86 1.36 5.60
CA ILE A 129 -9.70 2.55 5.75
C ILE A 129 -8.85 3.77 6.10
N ASP A 130 -7.95 3.66 7.08
CA ASP A 130 -7.05 4.76 7.45
C ASP A 130 -6.11 5.15 6.29
N GLN A 131 -5.55 4.17 5.57
CA GLN A 131 -4.75 4.45 4.37
C GLN A 131 -5.56 5.17 3.29
N ARG A 132 -6.82 4.78 3.10
CA ARG A 132 -7.73 5.42 2.15
C ARG A 132 -8.04 6.86 2.54
N ASP A 133 -8.34 7.11 3.81
CA ASP A 133 -8.64 8.45 4.34
C ASP A 133 -7.43 9.39 4.20
N ARG A 134 -6.22 8.88 4.46
CA ARG A 134 -4.97 9.61 4.24
C ARG A 134 -4.76 9.96 2.77
N SER A 135 -4.98 8.99 1.88
CA SER A 135 -4.81 9.19 0.42
C SER A 135 -5.82 10.21 -0.12
N VAL A 136 -7.08 10.15 0.34
CA VAL A 136 -8.12 11.14 0.04
C VAL A 136 -7.72 12.53 0.51
N SER A 137 -7.15 12.65 1.71
CA SER A 137 -6.70 13.93 2.26
C SER A 137 -5.55 14.52 1.43
N GLN A 138 -4.59 13.69 1.02
CA GLN A 138 -3.47 14.12 0.16
C GLN A 138 -3.95 14.58 -1.23
N LEU A 139 -4.88 13.85 -1.84
CA LEU A 139 -5.43 14.25 -3.14
C LEU A 139 -6.24 15.54 -3.04
N ARG A 140 -6.99 15.73 -1.95
CA ARG A 140 -7.71 16.99 -1.67
C ARG A 140 -6.74 18.18 -1.58
N GLU A 141 -5.61 18.01 -0.91
CA GLU A 141 -4.58 19.04 -0.80
C GLU A 141 -3.95 19.37 -2.17
N LEU A 142 -3.58 18.33 -2.92
CA LEU A 142 -3.04 18.48 -4.28
C LEU A 142 -4.01 19.22 -5.21
N LEU A 143 -5.31 18.94 -5.10
CA LEU A 143 -6.37 19.54 -5.89
C LEU A 143 -7.02 20.77 -5.24
N SER A 144 -6.35 21.41 -4.28
CA SER A 144 -6.92 22.54 -3.51
C SER A 144 -7.52 23.64 -4.39
N GLY A 145 -6.93 23.93 -5.56
CA GLY A 145 -7.46 24.89 -6.53
C GLY A 145 -8.77 24.48 -7.22
N ALA A 146 -9.05 23.17 -7.30
CA ALA A 146 -10.26 22.61 -7.91
C ALA A 146 -11.37 22.29 -6.88
N MET A 147 -11.09 22.40 -5.58
CA MET A 147 -12.04 22.04 -4.52
C MET A 147 -13.30 22.91 -4.45
N GLY A 148 -13.32 24.06 -5.12
CA GLY A 148 -14.53 24.89 -5.27
C GLY A 148 -15.57 24.32 -6.25
N HIS A 149 -15.20 23.30 -7.04
CA HIS A 149 -16.08 22.71 -8.03
C HIS A 149 -17.18 21.84 -7.37
N PRO A 150 -18.46 21.90 -7.80
CA PRO A 150 -19.57 21.21 -7.13
C PRO A 150 -19.43 19.69 -7.01
N ARG A 151 -18.60 19.08 -7.88
CA ARG A 151 -18.35 17.63 -7.91
C ARG A 151 -17.06 17.21 -7.19
N ALA A 152 -16.29 18.15 -6.62
CA ALA A 152 -14.94 17.91 -6.11
C ALA A 152 -14.86 16.79 -5.06
N GLU A 153 -15.69 16.84 -4.01
CA GLU A 153 -15.65 15.83 -2.94
C GLU A 153 -16.01 14.42 -3.43
N PHE A 154 -16.98 14.31 -4.34
CA PHE A 154 -17.32 13.03 -4.97
C PHE A 154 -16.20 12.53 -5.88
N ALA A 155 -15.57 13.43 -6.64
CA ALA A 155 -14.46 13.09 -7.53
C ALA A 155 -13.27 12.55 -6.72
N VAL A 156 -12.84 13.25 -5.66
CA VAL A 156 -11.70 12.83 -4.82
C VAL A 156 -11.99 11.51 -4.11
N THR A 157 -13.17 11.36 -3.50
CA THR A 157 -13.53 10.13 -2.78
C THR A 157 -13.67 8.92 -3.72
N GLY A 158 -14.32 9.13 -4.86
CA GLY A 158 -14.59 8.11 -5.88
C GLY A 158 -13.35 7.71 -6.67
N PHE A 159 -12.41 8.64 -6.89
CA PHE A 159 -11.20 8.44 -7.69
C PHE A 159 -10.43 7.18 -7.29
N PHE A 160 -10.17 7.01 -6.00
CA PHE A 160 -9.40 5.86 -5.55
C PHE A 160 -10.20 4.54 -5.69
N GLY A 161 -11.54 4.56 -5.73
CA GLY A 161 -12.34 3.36 -5.97
C GLY A 161 -12.25 2.92 -7.43
N PHE A 162 -12.23 3.92 -8.33
CA PHE A 162 -11.94 3.73 -9.74
C PHE A 162 -10.51 3.23 -9.98
N VAL A 163 -9.50 3.87 -9.38
CA VAL A 163 -8.09 3.49 -9.50
C VAL A 163 -7.84 2.09 -8.96
N ASP A 164 -8.37 1.76 -7.78
CA ASP A 164 -8.25 0.41 -7.20
C ASP A 164 -8.81 -0.64 -8.16
N ALA A 165 -10.01 -0.40 -8.72
CA ALA A 165 -10.66 -1.33 -9.63
C ALA A 165 -9.82 -1.59 -10.90
N ILE A 166 -9.38 -0.54 -11.59
CA ILE A 166 -8.58 -0.70 -12.83
C ILE A 166 -7.19 -1.29 -12.56
N CYS A 167 -6.59 -0.98 -11.41
CA CYS A 167 -5.28 -1.51 -11.03
C CYS A 167 -5.36 -3.00 -10.69
N VAL A 168 -6.46 -3.43 -10.06
CA VAL A 168 -6.71 -4.84 -9.81
C VAL A 168 -6.85 -5.61 -11.12
N ASP A 169 -7.61 -5.12 -12.09
CA ASP A 169 -7.73 -5.76 -13.41
C ASP A 169 -6.38 -5.84 -14.13
N TRP A 170 -5.57 -4.77 -14.05
CA TRP A 170 -4.23 -4.74 -14.62
C TRP A 170 -3.28 -5.72 -13.93
N ALA A 171 -3.35 -5.85 -12.59
CA ALA A 171 -2.54 -6.80 -11.83
C ALA A 171 -2.95 -8.25 -12.07
N ASP A 172 -4.25 -8.52 -12.19
CA ASP A 172 -4.81 -9.85 -12.52
C ASP A 172 -4.36 -10.31 -13.92
N ALA A 173 -4.18 -9.36 -14.85
CA ALA A 173 -3.60 -9.60 -16.17
C ALA A 173 -2.06 -9.72 -16.18
N GLY A 174 -1.39 -9.69 -15.02
CA GLY A 174 0.07 -9.81 -14.91
C GLY A 174 0.84 -8.52 -15.19
N CYS A 175 0.23 -7.35 -14.99
CA CYS A 175 0.84 -6.03 -15.17
C CYS A 175 1.45 -5.79 -16.57
N PRO A 176 0.70 -5.98 -17.67
CA PRO A 176 1.22 -5.76 -19.02
C PRO A 176 1.75 -4.33 -19.20
N VAL A 177 3.02 -4.22 -19.63
CA VAL A 177 3.75 -2.94 -19.73
C VAL A 177 3.14 -2.01 -20.77
N ASP A 178 2.62 -2.56 -21.88
CA ASP A 178 1.98 -1.80 -22.96
C ASP A 178 0.69 -1.09 -22.50
N LYS A 179 0.03 -1.59 -21.44
CA LYS A 179 -1.18 -0.99 -20.87
C LYS A 179 -0.90 0.08 -19.83
N ARG A 180 0.32 0.16 -19.31
CA ARG A 180 0.67 1.05 -18.20
C ARG A 180 0.37 2.52 -18.52
N HIS A 181 0.75 2.99 -19.71
CA HIS A 181 0.49 4.39 -20.10
C HIS A 181 -1.00 4.69 -20.19
N ALA A 182 -1.78 3.79 -20.81
CA ALA A 182 -3.23 3.94 -20.91
C ALA A 182 -3.91 3.97 -19.52
N LEU A 183 -3.41 3.18 -18.56
CA LEU A 183 -3.92 3.16 -17.20
C LEU A 183 -3.69 4.51 -16.48
N ILE A 184 -2.50 5.10 -16.64
CA ILE A 184 -2.18 6.43 -16.10
C ILE A 184 -3.11 7.49 -16.68
N GLU A 185 -3.26 7.55 -18.01
CA GLU A 185 -4.14 8.53 -18.63
C GLU A 185 -5.62 8.30 -18.27
N THR A 186 -6.02 7.05 -18.07
CA THR A 186 -7.37 6.68 -17.60
C THR A 186 -7.63 7.20 -16.18
N ALA A 187 -6.66 7.08 -15.28
CA ALA A 187 -6.76 7.64 -13.92
C ALA A 187 -6.88 9.17 -13.97
N LEU A 188 -6.01 9.85 -14.71
CA LEU A 188 -6.01 11.32 -14.81
C LEU A 188 -7.31 11.83 -15.48
N GLY A 189 -7.76 11.15 -16.54
CA GLY A 189 -8.99 11.44 -17.26
C GLY A 189 -10.25 11.27 -16.40
N ALA A 190 -10.25 10.39 -15.40
CA ALA A 190 -11.38 10.25 -14.48
C ALA A 190 -11.61 11.51 -13.63
N LEU A 191 -10.53 12.15 -13.17
CA LEU A 191 -10.62 13.44 -12.47
C LEU A 191 -10.93 14.58 -13.44
N GLU A 192 -10.30 14.59 -14.62
CA GLU A 192 -10.54 15.61 -15.65
C GLU A 192 -12.01 15.63 -16.11
N GLY A 193 -12.63 14.47 -16.34
CA GLY A 193 -14.06 14.41 -16.67
C GLY A 193 -14.98 14.90 -15.53
N ALA A 194 -14.54 14.75 -14.28
CA ALA A 194 -15.29 15.18 -13.11
C ALA A 194 -15.11 16.67 -12.78
N LEU A 195 -13.93 17.24 -13.02
CA LEU A 195 -13.53 18.57 -12.54
C LEU A 195 -13.26 19.58 -13.66
N GLY A 196 -13.12 19.13 -14.91
CA GLY A 196 -12.57 19.93 -15.99
C GLY A 196 -11.05 20.01 -15.89
N ASP A 197 -10.48 21.16 -16.24
CA ASP A 197 -9.07 21.43 -16.03
C ASP A 197 -8.80 21.72 -14.53
N TRP A 198 -7.88 20.96 -13.93
CA TRP A 198 -7.47 21.07 -12.53
C TRP A 198 -5.97 21.34 -12.38
N GLY A 199 -5.32 21.79 -13.47
CA GLY A 199 -3.90 22.14 -13.53
C GLY A 199 -3.01 20.93 -13.74
#